data_AF-A0A261KP65-F1
#
_entry.id   AF-A0A261KP65-F1
#
_cell.length_a   1.000
_cell.length_b   1.000
_cell.length_c   1.000
_cell.angle_alpha   90.00
_cell.angle_beta   90.00
_cell.angle_gamma   90.00
#
_symmetry.space_group_name_H-M   'P 1'
#
loop_
_entity.id
_entity.type
_entity.pdbx_description
1 polymer ?
#
loop_
_entity_poly.entity_id
_entity_poly.type
_entity_poly.pdbx_seq_one_letter_code
_entity_poly.pdbx_strand_id
1 'polypeptide(L)'
;MRILFTIAHFFNPEGSGQHGSLRKDPQTRRIALTTCLTSLKALYGKSQYIIDIGKHEAIPANQGNSYDIDIIVCTTKGFHLLSQIPLSSDFLMHHNTNVEPMLLGFECQAVLKSCLGKYDYYCYLEDDLVLHDPWFFVKLKWFNHHTGNGNLLQPNRYELSPLGAVPKAYVDGNLKPEITAKFQNIREKPQLKGKIMEKLITFHRTLNPHSGCYFLNAEQMAEWASKPYFLDRDTSFIGPLESAATLGVMQTFRVYKPAAADASFLEIQHFGTTFLSLIGNQIELLERQVQGKEKNQTEAKNQVKEEVKTETN
;
A
#
# COMPACT_ATOMS: atom_id res chain seq x y z
N MET A 1 17.36 6.50 11.24
CA MET A 1 16.92 5.28 10.55
C MET A 1 17.28 5.42 9.08
N ARG A 2 17.84 4.37 8.47
CA ARG A 2 18.21 4.31 7.05
C ARG A 2 17.22 3.43 6.30
N ILE A 3 16.67 3.92 5.20
CA ILE A 3 15.62 3.23 4.44
C ILE A 3 16.05 3.13 2.98
N LEU A 4 16.02 1.92 2.43
CA LEU A 4 16.22 1.68 1.01
C LEU A 4 14.88 1.43 0.32
N PHE A 5 14.54 2.26 -0.65
CA PHE A 5 13.44 2.03 -1.57
C PHE A 5 13.96 1.53 -2.91
N THR A 6 13.38 0.44 -3.39
CA THR A 6 13.51 -0.02 -4.77
C THR A 6 12.17 0.11 -5.48
N ILE A 7 12.18 0.69 -6.67
CA ILE A 7 10.97 0.97 -7.44
C ILE A 7 11.12 0.33 -8.82
N ALA A 8 10.18 -0.54 -9.20
CA ALA A 8 10.13 -1.08 -10.55
C ALA A 8 9.43 -0.07 -11.47
N HIS A 9 10.15 0.42 -12.49
CA HIS A 9 9.60 1.37 -13.47
C HIS A 9 9.83 0.89 -14.90
N PHE A 10 8.73 0.78 -15.64
CA PHE A 10 8.75 0.43 -17.06
C PHE A 10 7.74 1.27 -17.84
N PHE A 11 8.16 1.78 -18.99
CA PHE A 11 7.28 2.46 -19.94
C PHE A 11 7.74 2.19 -21.37
N ASN A 12 6.85 1.60 -22.17
CA ASN A 12 7.09 1.40 -23.60
C ASN A 12 6.21 2.35 -24.43
N PRO A 13 6.79 3.35 -25.13
CA PRO A 13 6.02 4.30 -25.94
C PRO A 13 5.27 3.64 -27.12
N GLU A 14 5.72 2.47 -27.56
CA GLU A 14 5.12 1.70 -28.66
C GLU A 14 4.14 0.62 -28.15
N GLY A 15 3.90 0.55 -26.84
CA GLY A 15 3.01 -0.43 -26.21
C GLY A 15 1.55 -0.31 -26.66
N SER A 16 0.85 -1.45 -26.65
CA SER A 16 -0.58 -1.59 -26.97
C SER A 16 -1.37 -2.42 -25.94
N GLY A 17 -0.80 -2.66 -24.76
CA GLY A 17 -1.29 -3.67 -23.82
C GLY A 17 -2.29 -3.20 -22.76
N GLN A 18 -2.77 -4.17 -21.97
CA GLN A 18 -3.85 -4.00 -20.98
C GLN A 18 -3.42 -3.34 -19.66
N HIS A 19 -2.13 -3.41 -19.29
CA HIS A 19 -1.59 -2.75 -18.10
C HIS A 19 -1.39 -1.25 -18.34
N GLY A 20 -1.57 -0.42 -17.30
CA GLY A 20 -1.44 1.05 -17.41
C GLY A 20 -0.07 1.53 -17.92
N SER A 21 0.99 0.74 -17.76
CA SER A 21 2.35 0.98 -18.29
C SER A 21 2.49 0.76 -19.80
N LEU A 22 1.47 0.23 -20.46
CA LEU A 22 1.44 -0.06 -21.91
C LEU A 22 0.51 0.88 -22.68
N ARG A 23 -0.07 1.89 -22.02
CA ARG A 23 -0.83 2.97 -22.69
C ARG A 23 0.14 3.95 -23.34
N LYS A 24 -0.17 4.40 -24.56
CA LYS A 24 0.71 5.27 -25.37
C LYS A 24 0.98 6.64 -24.75
N ASP A 25 0.10 7.16 -23.90
CA ASP A 25 0.28 8.47 -23.28
C ASP A 25 1.25 8.39 -22.08
N PRO A 26 2.47 8.96 -22.18
CA PRO A 26 3.43 8.95 -21.09
C PRO A 26 2.99 9.81 -19.90
N GLN A 27 2.05 10.74 -20.07
CA GLN A 27 1.76 11.75 -19.05
C GLN A 27 1.27 11.12 -17.75
N THR A 28 0.37 10.14 -17.83
CA THR A 28 -0.19 9.50 -16.63
C THR A 28 0.90 8.79 -15.84
N ARG A 29 1.76 8.00 -16.50
CA ARG A 29 2.84 7.26 -15.84
C ARG A 29 3.91 8.22 -15.29
N ARG A 30 4.22 9.29 -16.03
CA ARG A 30 5.13 10.35 -15.57
C ARG A 30 4.62 11.03 -14.30
N ILE A 31 3.34 11.36 -14.24
CA ILE A 31 2.73 11.98 -13.06
C ILE A 31 2.75 11.01 -11.89
N ALA A 32 2.36 9.74 -12.10
CA ALA A 32 2.36 8.72 -11.06
C ALA A 32 3.75 8.57 -10.42
N LEU A 33 4.79 8.34 -11.24
CA LEU A 33 6.15 8.18 -10.75
C LEU A 33 6.69 9.46 -10.10
N THR A 34 6.43 10.63 -10.68
CA THR A 34 6.83 11.92 -10.08
C THR A 34 6.19 12.10 -8.70
N THR A 35 4.92 11.73 -8.56
CA THR A 35 4.17 11.83 -7.30
C THR A 35 4.71 10.85 -6.26
N CYS A 36 4.98 9.60 -6.65
CA CYS A 36 5.63 8.58 -5.81
C CYS A 36 6.97 9.08 -5.26
N LEU A 37 7.89 9.50 -6.14
CA LEU A 37 9.22 9.98 -5.75
C LEU A 37 9.16 11.24 -4.88
N THR A 38 8.29 12.17 -5.22
CA THR A 38 8.10 13.41 -4.46
C THR A 38 7.59 13.13 -3.05
N SER A 39 6.62 12.23 -2.91
CA SER A 39 6.09 11.82 -1.62
C SER A 39 7.17 11.21 -0.72
N LEU A 40 7.97 10.26 -1.24
CA LEU A 40 9.05 9.64 -0.47
C LEU A 40 10.05 10.67 0.03
N LYS A 41 10.47 11.59 -0.85
CA LYS A 41 11.41 12.66 -0.50
C LYS A 41 10.84 13.63 0.52
N ALA A 42 9.60 14.07 0.35
CA ALA A 42 8.97 15.07 1.20
C ALA A 42 8.65 14.53 2.61
N LEU A 43 8.17 13.29 2.71
CA LEU A 43 7.80 12.69 3.99
C LEU A 43 9.01 12.23 4.81
N TYR A 44 10.01 11.64 4.14
CA TYR A 44 11.06 10.87 4.83
C TYR A 44 12.47 11.43 4.63
N GLY A 45 12.66 12.38 3.70
CA GLY A 45 13.95 13.02 3.50
C GLY A 45 14.37 13.90 4.69
N LYS A 46 15.68 14.13 4.81
CA LYS A 46 16.30 14.94 5.87
C LYS A 46 15.95 16.44 5.83
N SER A 47 15.45 16.93 4.70
CA SER A 47 15.26 18.37 4.43
C SER A 47 13.81 18.81 4.66
N GLN A 48 13.39 18.86 5.92
CA GLN A 48 12.09 19.41 6.33
C GLN A 48 12.32 20.65 7.18
N TYR A 49 11.56 21.72 6.91
CA TYR A 49 11.74 23.02 7.55
C TYR A 49 10.40 23.65 7.92
N ILE A 50 10.40 24.43 9.00
CA ILE A 50 9.36 25.40 9.32
C ILE A 50 9.87 26.80 8.93
N ILE A 51 9.00 27.61 8.35
CA ILE A 51 9.30 29.00 8.03
C ILE A 51 9.02 29.85 9.26
N ASP A 52 10.06 30.43 9.85
CA ASP A 52 9.93 31.49 10.85
C ASP A 52 9.70 32.82 10.11
N ILE A 53 8.43 33.21 10.03
CA ILE A 53 8.00 34.43 9.32
C ILE A 53 8.55 35.68 10.02
N GLY A 54 8.64 35.69 11.35
CA GLY A 54 9.10 36.85 12.10
C GLY A 54 10.57 37.15 11.85
N LYS A 55 11.38 36.10 11.69
CA LYS A 55 12.82 36.22 11.43
C LYS A 55 13.21 36.13 9.96
N HIS A 56 12.29 35.75 9.09
CA HIS A 56 12.56 35.42 7.68
C HIS A 56 13.60 34.28 7.56
N GLU A 57 13.49 33.26 8.41
CA GLU A 57 14.41 32.12 8.47
C GLU A 57 13.70 30.79 8.21
N ALA A 58 14.45 29.80 7.72
CA ALA A 58 13.98 28.42 7.62
C ALA A 58 14.66 27.59 8.72
N ILE A 59 13.86 27.06 9.65
CA ILE A 59 14.33 26.28 10.80
C ILE A 59 14.07 24.80 10.54
N PRO A 60 15.05 23.90 10.73
CA PRO A 60 14.82 22.47 10.55
C PRO A 60 13.64 21.95 11.40
N ALA A 61 12.72 21.25 10.77
CA ALA A 61 11.53 20.65 11.39
C ALA A 61 11.66 19.12 11.43
N ASN A 62 10.85 18.47 12.27
CA ASN A 62 10.72 17.01 12.32
C ASN A 62 12.04 16.22 12.50
N GLN A 63 13.04 16.80 13.17
CA GLN A 63 14.37 16.20 13.32
C GLN A 63 14.37 14.83 14.01
N GLY A 64 13.35 14.53 14.84
CA GLY A 64 13.17 13.21 15.47
C GLY A 64 12.67 12.12 14.51
N ASN A 65 12.09 12.50 13.36
CA ASN A 65 11.52 11.60 12.36
C ASN A 65 12.17 11.76 10.97
N SER A 66 13.28 12.48 10.87
CA SER A 66 14.04 12.58 9.63
C SER A 66 14.81 11.28 9.37
N TYR A 67 14.64 10.70 8.18
CA TYR A 67 15.30 9.45 7.80
C TYR A 67 16.36 9.69 6.74
N ASP A 68 17.34 8.79 6.69
CA ASP A 68 18.29 8.71 5.60
C ASP A 68 17.70 7.77 4.55
N ILE A 69 17.19 8.31 3.45
CA ILE A 69 16.52 7.51 2.43
C ILE A 69 17.37 7.43 1.17
N ASP A 70 17.46 6.22 0.64
CA ASP A 70 18.02 5.95 -0.68
C ASP A 70 16.90 5.42 -1.57
N ILE A 71 16.77 5.97 -2.77
CA ILE A 71 15.77 5.54 -3.75
C ILE A 71 16.48 5.04 -4.98
N ILE A 72 16.30 3.75 -5.31
CA ILE A 72 16.81 3.12 -6.51
C ILE A 72 15.63 2.79 -7.43
N VAL A 73 15.54 3.44 -8.58
CA VAL A 73 14.57 3.04 -9.61
C VAL A 73 15.23 2.04 -10.55
N CYS A 74 14.66 0.84 -10.59
CA CYS A 74 15.05 -0.22 -11.51
C CYS A 74 14.27 -0.07 -12.82
N THR A 75 14.98 -0.05 -13.94
CA THR A 75 14.39 -0.02 -15.30
C THR A 75 14.95 -1.15 -16.14
N THR A 76 14.36 -1.39 -17.32
CA THR A 76 14.91 -2.38 -18.26
C THR A 76 14.90 -1.91 -19.70
N LYS A 77 15.89 -2.36 -20.49
CA LYS A 77 15.95 -2.22 -21.95
C LYS A 77 15.78 -0.77 -22.46
N GLY A 78 16.11 0.24 -21.63
CA GLY A 78 15.92 1.65 -21.96
C GLY A 78 14.47 2.14 -21.99
N PHE A 79 13.50 1.30 -21.62
CA PHE A 79 12.07 1.62 -21.62
C PHE A 79 11.64 2.28 -20.30
N HIS A 80 11.89 3.58 -20.18
CA HIS A 80 11.57 4.35 -18.98
C HIS A 80 11.37 5.85 -19.25
N LEU A 81 10.86 6.56 -18.25
CA LEU A 81 10.60 8.00 -18.28
C LEU A 81 11.54 8.83 -17.40
N LEU A 82 12.57 8.23 -16.79
CA LEU A 82 13.44 8.92 -15.82
C LEU A 82 14.02 10.26 -16.32
N SER A 83 14.42 10.35 -17.59
CA SER A 83 14.95 11.59 -18.19
C SER A 83 13.90 12.69 -18.38
N GLN A 84 12.61 12.39 -18.19
CA GLN A 84 11.49 13.30 -18.40
C GLN A 84 10.85 13.76 -17.07
N ILE A 85 11.36 13.29 -15.93
CA ILE A 85 10.84 13.63 -14.60
C ILE A 85 11.43 14.97 -14.16
N PRO A 86 10.60 15.92 -13.68
CA PRO A 86 11.04 17.25 -13.26
C PRO A 86 11.63 17.23 -11.84
N LEU A 87 12.51 16.29 -11.53
CA LEU A 87 13.13 16.12 -10.21
C LEU A 87 14.66 16.11 -10.36
N SER A 88 15.38 16.72 -9.41
CA SER A 88 16.85 16.68 -9.41
C SER A 88 17.35 15.24 -9.33
N SER A 89 18.44 14.93 -10.04
CA SER A 89 19.07 13.61 -10.02
C SER A 89 19.71 13.24 -8.68
N ASP A 90 19.95 14.21 -7.79
CA ASP A 90 20.85 14.03 -6.64
C ASP A 90 20.26 13.16 -5.51
N PHE A 91 18.99 12.75 -5.63
CA PHE A 91 18.32 11.89 -4.65
C PHE A 91 17.80 10.57 -5.25
N LEU A 92 18.07 10.34 -6.54
CA LEU A 92 17.57 9.19 -7.29
C LEU A 92 18.75 8.42 -7.90
N MET A 93 18.90 7.17 -7.51
CA MET A 93 19.80 6.24 -8.16
C MET A 93 19.06 5.47 -9.25
N HIS A 94 19.69 5.30 -10.41
CA HIS A 94 19.15 4.54 -11.53
C HIS A 94 19.85 3.19 -11.65
N HIS A 95 19.09 2.10 -11.55
CA HIS A 95 19.57 0.74 -11.81
C HIS A 95 18.99 0.23 -13.14
N ASN A 96 19.74 0.40 -14.22
CA ASN A 96 19.33 -0.11 -15.53
C ASN A 96 19.67 -1.60 -15.69
N THR A 97 18.73 -2.36 -16.24
CA THR A 97 18.85 -3.80 -16.46
C THR A 97 18.46 -4.18 -17.90
N ASN A 98 18.60 -5.47 -18.24
CA ASN A 98 18.17 -6.01 -19.54
C ASN A 98 17.15 -7.16 -19.39
N VAL A 99 16.51 -7.29 -18.23
CA VAL A 99 15.54 -8.37 -17.97
C VAL A 99 14.24 -8.19 -18.75
N GLU A 100 13.45 -9.25 -18.85
CA GLU A 100 12.09 -9.11 -19.36
C GLU A 100 11.27 -8.15 -18.49
N PRO A 101 10.46 -7.24 -19.08
CA PRO A 101 9.74 -6.20 -18.34
C PRO A 101 8.92 -6.70 -17.15
N MET A 102 8.24 -7.83 -17.33
CA MET A 102 7.41 -8.44 -16.28
C MET A 102 8.21 -9.01 -15.10
N LEU A 103 9.52 -9.19 -15.26
CA LEU A 103 10.42 -9.69 -14.21
C LEU A 103 11.19 -8.58 -13.49
N LEU A 104 10.95 -7.31 -13.84
CA LEU A 104 11.68 -6.17 -13.27
C LEU A 104 11.55 -6.05 -11.74
N GLY A 105 10.42 -6.49 -11.17
CA GLY A 105 10.24 -6.53 -9.72
C GLY A 105 11.22 -7.47 -9.00
N PHE A 106 11.66 -8.55 -9.66
CA PHE A 106 12.70 -9.44 -9.11
C PHE A 106 14.10 -8.81 -9.15
N GLU A 107 14.37 -7.90 -10.08
CA GLU A 107 15.63 -7.13 -10.06
C GLU A 107 15.66 -6.16 -8.87
N CYS A 108 14.51 -5.59 -8.50
CA CYS A 108 14.41 -4.80 -7.27
C CYS A 108 14.78 -5.66 -6.04
N GLN A 109 14.27 -6.89 -5.94
CA GLN A 109 14.64 -7.84 -4.88
C GLN A 109 16.16 -8.13 -4.87
N ALA A 110 16.79 -8.25 -6.04
CA ALA A 110 18.23 -8.49 -6.15
C ALA A 110 19.04 -7.29 -5.64
N VAL A 111 18.61 -6.06 -5.97
CA VAL A 111 19.17 -4.83 -5.42
C VAL A 111 19.03 -4.80 -3.89
N LEU A 112 17.85 -5.12 -3.34
CA LEU A 112 17.63 -5.19 -1.89
C LEU A 112 18.60 -6.18 -1.22
N LYS A 113 18.78 -7.38 -1.80
CA LYS A 113 19.74 -8.39 -1.29
C LYS A 113 21.17 -7.89 -1.31
N SER A 114 21.61 -7.22 -2.38
CA SER A 114 22.96 -6.67 -2.49
C SER A 114 23.28 -5.60 -1.43
N CYS A 115 22.23 -5.05 -0.81
CA CYS A 115 22.28 -4.00 0.20
C CYS A 115 22.05 -4.52 1.62
N LEU A 116 21.99 -5.84 1.85
CA LEU A 116 21.81 -6.41 3.19
C LEU A 116 22.85 -5.88 4.19
N GLY A 117 22.39 -5.62 5.42
CA GLY A 117 23.21 -5.07 6.51
C GLY A 117 23.48 -3.56 6.45
N LYS A 118 23.00 -2.85 5.42
CA LYS A 118 23.24 -1.40 5.25
C LYS A 118 22.08 -0.51 5.69
N TYR A 119 20.87 -1.06 5.81
CA TYR A 119 19.63 -0.32 6.04
C TYR A 119 18.82 -0.93 7.19
N ASP A 120 18.01 -0.09 7.85
CA ASP A 120 17.05 -0.53 8.87
C ASP A 120 15.76 -1.05 8.23
N TYR A 121 15.40 -0.52 7.06
CA TYR A 121 14.25 -0.94 6.26
C TYR A 121 14.62 -1.12 4.78
N TYR A 122 14.02 -2.16 4.19
CA TYR A 122 14.14 -2.58 2.81
C TYR A 122 12.75 -2.58 2.18
N CYS A 123 12.56 -1.77 1.15
CA CYS A 123 11.25 -1.48 0.59
C CYS A 123 11.23 -1.74 -0.91
N TYR A 124 10.15 -2.37 -1.37
CA TYR A 124 9.81 -2.52 -2.77
C TYR A 124 8.48 -1.82 -3.03
N LEU A 125 8.40 -1.03 -4.09
CA LEU A 125 7.17 -0.40 -4.54
C LEU A 125 7.01 -0.50 -6.06
N GLU A 126 5.78 -0.69 -6.50
CA GLU A 126 5.34 -0.29 -7.84
C GLU A 126 5.39 1.25 -7.98
N ASP A 127 5.63 1.74 -9.20
CA ASP A 127 5.88 3.15 -9.49
C ASP A 127 4.64 4.07 -9.47
N ASP A 128 3.46 3.51 -9.24
CA ASP A 128 2.18 4.23 -9.05
C ASP A 128 1.69 4.22 -7.59
N LEU A 129 2.53 3.82 -6.65
CA LEU A 129 2.18 3.86 -5.23
C LEU A 129 2.65 5.14 -4.54
N VAL A 130 1.73 5.80 -3.83
CA VAL A 130 1.99 7.10 -3.17
C VAL A 130 1.70 6.99 -1.67
N LEU A 131 2.73 7.27 -0.86
CA LEU A 131 2.59 7.37 0.59
C LEU A 131 2.11 8.78 0.97
N HIS A 132 1.35 8.87 2.07
CA HIS A 132 0.87 10.15 2.60
C HIS A 132 1.11 10.30 4.10
N ASP A 133 1.42 9.20 4.79
CA ASP A 133 1.51 9.15 6.24
C ASP A 133 2.95 9.38 6.74
N PRO A 134 3.27 10.51 7.38
CA PRO A 134 4.62 10.73 7.93
C PRO A 134 4.98 9.75 9.06
N TRP A 135 4.00 9.06 9.65
CA TRP A 135 4.21 8.08 10.72
C TRP A 135 4.21 6.63 10.24
N PHE A 136 4.25 6.39 8.92
CA PHE A 136 4.20 5.05 8.34
C PHE A 136 5.23 4.10 8.97
N PHE A 137 6.50 4.48 9.01
CA PHE A 137 7.57 3.67 9.60
C PHE A 137 7.52 3.61 11.12
N VAL A 138 6.96 4.62 11.79
CA VAL A 138 6.72 4.58 13.24
C VAL A 138 5.72 3.47 13.56
N LYS A 139 4.63 3.37 12.77
CA LYS A 139 3.61 2.33 12.90
C LYS A 139 4.14 0.94 12.56
N LEU A 140 4.95 0.80 11.51
CA LEU A 140 5.61 -0.47 11.19
C LEU A 140 6.55 -0.92 12.30
N LYS A 141 7.36 -0.02 12.86
CA LYS A 141 8.26 -0.32 13.97
C LYS A 141 7.47 -0.74 15.22
N TRP A 142 6.38 -0.03 15.53
CA TRP A 142 5.48 -0.41 16.62
C TRP A 142 4.87 -1.80 16.40
N PHE A 143 4.40 -2.11 15.19
CA PHE A 143 3.82 -3.41 14.87
C PHE A 143 4.84 -4.54 15.02
N ASN A 144 6.04 -4.37 14.48
CA ASN A 144 7.11 -5.37 14.56
C ASN A 144 7.56 -5.59 16.01
N HIS A 145 7.68 -4.51 16.80
CA HIS A 145 8.00 -4.62 18.23
C HIS A 145 6.91 -5.38 19.02
N HIS A 146 5.63 -5.13 18.71
CA HIS A 146 4.53 -5.71 19.46
C HIS A 146 4.21 -7.16 19.06
N THR A 147 4.47 -7.53 17.81
CA THR A 147 4.02 -8.81 17.25
C THR A 147 5.17 -9.76 16.89
N GLY A 148 6.40 -9.24 16.78
CA GLY A 148 7.59 -9.98 16.36
C GLY A 148 7.75 -10.06 14.84
N ASN A 149 9.00 -10.29 14.40
CA ASN A 149 9.40 -10.18 12.99
C ASN A 149 8.88 -11.30 12.08
N GLY A 150 8.37 -12.40 12.64
CA GLY A 150 7.67 -13.44 11.88
C GLY A 150 6.28 -13.04 11.36
N ASN A 151 5.82 -11.82 11.67
CA ASN A 151 4.60 -11.24 11.13
C ASN A 151 4.95 -10.01 10.28
N LEU A 152 4.29 -9.85 9.14
CA LEU A 152 4.47 -8.71 8.25
C LEU A 152 3.17 -7.92 8.16
N LEU A 153 3.22 -6.61 8.44
CA LEU A 153 2.09 -5.72 8.21
C LEU A 153 2.20 -5.10 6.82
N GLN A 154 1.21 -5.35 5.97
CA GLN A 154 1.05 -4.72 4.66
C GLN A 154 0.03 -3.58 4.73
N PRO A 155 0.22 -2.49 3.95
CA PRO A 155 -0.76 -1.41 3.89
C PRO A 155 -2.00 -1.84 3.08
N ASN A 156 -3.13 -1.24 3.37
CA ASN A 156 -4.29 -1.28 2.49
C ASN A 156 -4.10 -0.29 1.33
N ARG A 157 -4.19 -0.75 0.09
CA ARG A 157 -4.24 0.12 -1.09
C ARG A 157 -5.60 0.78 -1.20
N TYR A 158 -5.61 2.04 -1.57
CA TYR A 158 -6.82 2.78 -1.92
C TYR A 158 -6.62 3.61 -3.18
N GLU A 159 -7.71 3.94 -3.87
CA GLU A 159 -7.69 5.02 -4.87
C GLU A 159 -8.62 6.15 -4.43
N LEU A 160 -8.47 7.30 -5.09
CA LEU A 160 -9.28 8.49 -4.88
C LEU A 160 -9.96 8.88 -6.19
N SER A 161 -11.25 9.18 -6.14
CA SER A 161 -12.01 9.69 -7.28
C SER A 161 -12.85 10.89 -6.85
N PRO A 162 -12.35 12.13 -6.96
CA PRO A 162 -13.05 13.32 -6.46
C PRO A 162 -14.40 13.56 -7.15
N LEU A 163 -14.60 13.02 -8.36
CA LEU A 163 -15.82 13.14 -9.14
C LEU A 163 -16.59 11.81 -9.26
N GLY A 164 -16.09 10.73 -8.65
CA GLY A 164 -16.73 9.42 -8.69
C GLY A 164 -17.86 9.27 -7.68
N ALA A 165 -18.67 8.21 -7.83
CA ALA A 165 -19.75 7.89 -6.89
C ALA A 165 -19.23 7.65 -5.45
N VAL A 166 -17.99 7.17 -5.33
CA VAL A 166 -17.28 7.02 -4.06
C VAL A 166 -15.96 7.77 -4.13
N PRO A 167 -15.68 8.71 -3.19
CA PRO A 167 -14.48 9.54 -3.25
C PRO A 167 -13.19 8.78 -2.90
N LYS A 168 -13.29 7.71 -2.09
CA LYS A 168 -12.18 6.84 -1.69
C LYS A 168 -12.68 5.42 -1.49
N ALA A 169 -12.01 4.44 -2.09
CA ALA A 169 -12.26 3.03 -1.78
C ALA A 169 -10.95 2.25 -1.68
N TYR A 170 -10.92 1.28 -0.78
CA TYR A 170 -9.82 0.33 -0.66
C TYR A 170 -9.97 -0.76 -1.70
N VAL A 171 -8.90 -1.06 -2.42
CA VAL A 171 -8.93 -1.93 -3.62
C VAL A 171 -8.44 -3.35 -3.34
N ASP A 172 -8.09 -3.64 -2.09
CA ASP A 172 -7.58 -4.93 -1.63
C ASP A 172 -8.69 -5.85 -1.11
N GLY A 173 -9.79 -5.95 -1.86
CA GLY A 173 -10.87 -6.89 -1.55
C GLY A 173 -10.37 -8.34 -1.46
N ASN A 174 -11.12 -9.19 -0.77
CA ASN A 174 -10.74 -10.60 -0.60
C ASN A 174 -10.61 -11.32 -1.94
N LEU A 175 -9.50 -12.03 -2.11
CA LEU A 175 -9.35 -13.03 -3.17
C LEU A 175 -10.07 -14.33 -2.77
N LYS A 176 -10.35 -15.20 -3.74
CA LYS A 176 -10.83 -16.55 -3.44
C LYS A 176 -9.77 -17.32 -2.64
N PRO A 177 -10.12 -18.07 -1.59
CA PRO A 177 -9.15 -18.73 -0.71
C PRO A 177 -8.14 -19.63 -1.42
N GLU A 178 -8.56 -20.35 -2.45
CA GLU A 178 -7.72 -21.26 -3.24
C GLU A 178 -6.52 -20.58 -3.91
N ILE A 179 -6.59 -19.26 -4.15
CA ILE A 179 -5.52 -18.49 -4.79
C ILE A 179 -4.29 -18.37 -3.88
N THR A 180 -4.49 -18.29 -2.57
CA THR A 180 -3.39 -18.12 -1.59
C THR A 180 -3.15 -19.32 -0.68
N ALA A 181 -4.07 -20.29 -0.63
CA ALA A 181 -4.00 -21.44 0.26
C ALA A 181 -2.74 -22.31 0.10
N LYS A 182 -2.12 -22.33 -1.09
CA LYS A 182 -0.85 -23.04 -1.34
C LYS A 182 0.36 -22.40 -0.66
N PHE A 183 0.27 -21.10 -0.36
CA PHE A 183 1.40 -20.29 0.08
C PHE A 183 1.26 -19.81 1.52
N GLN A 184 0.05 -19.80 2.07
CA GLN A 184 -0.19 -19.38 3.45
C GLN A 184 -1.41 -20.07 4.08
N ASN A 185 -1.36 -20.20 5.41
CA ASN A 185 -2.53 -20.56 6.21
C ASN A 185 -3.04 -19.34 6.98
N ILE A 186 -4.21 -18.81 6.59
CA ILE A 186 -4.81 -17.64 7.25
C ILE A 186 -5.52 -17.96 8.57
N ARG A 187 -5.75 -19.25 8.87
CA ARG A 187 -6.36 -19.68 10.13
C ARG A 187 -5.35 -19.70 11.28
N GLU A 188 -4.06 -19.75 10.96
CA GLU A 188 -3.01 -19.63 11.96
C GLU A 188 -2.92 -18.17 12.42
N LYS A 189 -3.22 -17.94 13.72
CA LYS A 189 -3.23 -16.60 14.34
C LYS A 189 -4.00 -15.59 13.49
N PRO A 190 -5.30 -15.79 13.26
CA PRO A 190 -6.07 -15.07 12.24
C PRO A 190 -6.18 -13.56 12.50
N GLN A 191 -5.96 -13.15 13.75
CA GLN A 191 -6.12 -11.78 14.19
C GLN A 191 -5.02 -11.40 15.17
N LEU A 192 -4.57 -10.15 15.08
CA LEU A 192 -3.77 -9.46 16.08
C LEU A 192 -4.49 -8.18 16.48
N LYS A 193 -4.25 -7.73 17.70
CA LYS A 193 -4.74 -6.45 18.22
C LYS A 193 -3.61 -5.74 18.93
N GLY A 194 -3.61 -4.43 18.89
CA GLY A 194 -2.73 -3.63 19.72
C GLY A 194 -3.29 -2.23 19.93
N LYS A 195 -2.82 -1.56 20.97
CA LYS A 195 -3.28 -0.22 21.36
C LYS A 195 -2.26 0.83 20.95
N ILE A 196 -2.68 1.84 20.20
CA ILE A 196 -1.85 2.97 19.77
C ILE A 196 -2.63 4.28 19.93
N MET A 197 -2.04 5.27 20.59
CA MET A 197 -2.71 6.54 20.93
C MET A 197 -4.12 6.32 21.53
N GLU A 198 -4.20 5.44 22.52
CA GLU A 198 -5.47 5.04 23.16
C GLU A 198 -6.48 4.30 22.28
N LYS A 199 -6.26 4.17 20.97
CA LYS A 199 -7.12 3.42 20.07
C LYS A 199 -6.69 1.95 19.97
N LEU A 200 -7.65 1.05 20.16
CA LEU A 200 -7.47 -0.37 19.86
C LEU A 200 -7.56 -0.56 18.34
N ILE A 201 -6.48 -1.08 17.74
CA ILE A 201 -6.38 -1.37 16.32
C ILE A 201 -6.41 -2.87 16.10
N THR A 202 -7.18 -3.31 15.11
CA THR A 202 -7.28 -4.71 14.72
C THR A 202 -6.56 -4.97 13.40
N PHE A 203 -5.84 -6.10 13.34
CA PHE A 203 -5.16 -6.60 12.14
C PHE A 203 -5.62 -8.02 11.84
N HIS A 204 -5.87 -8.33 10.56
CA HIS A 204 -6.30 -9.66 10.14
C HIS A 204 -5.31 -10.31 9.19
N ARG A 205 -5.16 -11.63 9.29
CA ARG A 205 -4.62 -12.44 8.20
C ARG A 205 -5.55 -12.28 7.01
N THR A 206 -5.02 -11.83 5.88
CA THR A 206 -5.81 -11.43 4.71
C THR A 206 -5.81 -12.50 3.63
N LEU A 207 -6.96 -12.67 2.97
CA LEU A 207 -7.08 -13.46 1.75
C LEU A 207 -6.39 -12.79 0.56
N ASN A 208 -6.25 -11.46 0.61
CA ASN A 208 -5.52 -10.67 -0.37
C ASN A 208 -4.30 -9.98 0.28
N PRO A 209 -3.12 -10.65 0.29
CA PRO A 209 -1.91 -10.10 0.88
C PRO A 209 -1.21 -9.07 -0.01
N HIS A 210 -1.62 -8.94 -1.27
CA HIS A 210 -0.96 -8.08 -2.24
C HIS A 210 -1.24 -6.60 -1.98
N SER A 211 -0.19 -5.78 -2.02
CA SER A 211 -0.27 -4.31 -1.85
C SER A 211 0.56 -3.57 -2.90
N GLY A 212 1.03 -4.24 -3.96
CA GLY A 212 2.01 -3.68 -4.92
C GLY A 212 3.36 -3.27 -4.29
N CYS A 213 3.55 -3.55 -3.01
CA CYS A 213 4.71 -3.15 -2.24
C CYS A 213 4.94 -4.08 -1.03
N TYR A 214 6.10 -3.92 -0.40
CA TYR A 214 6.38 -4.42 0.95
C TYR A 214 7.45 -3.56 1.63
N PHE A 215 7.43 -3.59 2.96
CA PHE A 215 8.35 -2.85 3.82
C PHE A 215 8.88 -3.79 4.91
N LEU A 216 10.09 -4.29 4.71
CA LEU A 216 10.72 -5.26 5.60
C LEU A 216 11.73 -4.53 6.47
N ASN A 217 11.72 -4.77 7.78
CA ASN A 217 12.87 -4.35 8.60
C ASN A 217 14.10 -5.21 8.25
N ALA A 218 15.26 -4.84 8.80
CA ALA A 218 16.52 -5.54 8.53
C ALA A 218 16.46 -7.05 8.81
N GLU A 219 15.82 -7.47 9.90
CA GLU A 219 15.68 -8.88 10.27
C GLU A 219 14.76 -9.64 9.31
N GLN A 220 13.62 -9.06 8.93
CA GLN A 220 12.71 -9.62 7.95
C GLN A 220 13.38 -9.76 6.58
N MET A 221 14.09 -8.74 6.11
CA MET A 221 14.80 -8.83 4.84
C MET A 221 15.86 -9.92 4.86
N ALA A 222 16.65 -10.03 5.93
CA ALA A 222 17.65 -11.07 6.10
C ALA A 222 17.02 -12.48 6.17
N GLU A 223 15.91 -12.63 6.90
CA GLU A 223 15.17 -13.89 6.98
C GLU A 223 14.67 -14.32 5.59
N TRP A 224 13.99 -13.44 4.86
CA TRP A 224 13.49 -13.78 3.53
C TRP A 224 14.64 -14.10 2.56
N ALA A 225 15.71 -13.30 2.57
CA ALA A 225 16.88 -13.52 1.74
C ALA A 225 17.62 -14.84 2.00
N SER A 226 17.43 -15.44 3.19
CA SER A 226 18.00 -16.74 3.56
C SER A 226 17.20 -17.94 3.02
N LYS A 227 15.96 -17.72 2.56
CA LYS A 227 15.09 -18.81 2.10
C LYS A 227 15.56 -19.32 0.73
N PRO A 228 15.43 -20.64 0.47
CA PRO A 228 15.88 -21.24 -0.80
C PRO A 228 15.13 -20.72 -2.03
N TYR A 229 13.92 -20.20 -1.84
CA TYR A 229 13.08 -19.60 -2.89
C TYR A 229 13.35 -18.09 -3.10
N PHE A 230 14.28 -17.48 -2.37
CA PHE A 230 14.59 -16.07 -2.60
C PHE A 230 15.28 -15.88 -3.96
N LEU A 231 14.71 -15.03 -4.82
CA LEU A 231 15.14 -14.79 -6.21
C LEU A 231 15.08 -16.03 -7.13
N ASP A 232 14.23 -17.02 -6.82
CA ASP A 232 13.93 -18.11 -7.76
C ASP A 232 13.05 -17.65 -8.95
N ARG A 233 12.53 -16.42 -8.88
CA ARG A 233 11.64 -15.78 -9.85
C ARG A 233 10.37 -16.59 -10.09
N ASP A 234 9.86 -17.27 -9.06
CA ASP A 234 8.57 -17.94 -9.13
C ASP A 234 7.46 -16.92 -9.42
N THR A 235 6.69 -17.16 -10.49
CA THR A 235 5.56 -16.34 -10.93
C THR A 235 4.21 -17.03 -10.70
N SER A 236 4.16 -18.03 -9.82
CA SER A 236 2.98 -18.88 -9.59
C SER A 236 1.83 -18.18 -8.88
N PHE A 237 2.03 -16.98 -8.30
CA PHE A 237 0.98 -16.20 -7.67
C PHE A 237 0.40 -15.16 -8.63
N ILE A 238 -0.74 -15.48 -9.24
CA ILE A 238 -1.52 -14.67 -10.20
C ILE A 238 -0.76 -14.35 -11.50
N GLY A 239 0.40 -13.70 -11.39
CA GLY A 239 1.28 -13.35 -12.48
C GLY A 239 2.64 -12.86 -11.97
N PRO A 240 3.56 -12.49 -12.89
CA PRO A 240 4.90 -12.07 -12.52
C PRO A 240 4.96 -10.82 -11.61
N LEU A 241 4.07 -9.84 -11.83
CA LEU A 241 4.05 -8.59 -11.07
C LEU A 241 3.58 -8.85 -9.63
N GLU A 242 2.44 -9.52 -9.49
CA GLU A 242 1.87 -9.87 -8.18
C GLU A 242 2.82 -10.77 -7.39
N SER A 243 3.51 -11.70 -8.08
CA SER A 243 4.49 -12.60 -7.47
C SER A 243 5.71 -11.83 -6.96
N ALA A 244 6.29 -10.92 -7.75
CA ALA A 244 7.41 -10.09 -7.32
C ALA A 244 7.07 -9.21 -6.11
N ALA A 245 5.82 -8.74 -6.01
CA ALA A 245 5.35 -7.89 -4.92
C ALA A 245 4.87 -8.66 -3.67
N THR A 246 4.62 -9.97 -3.75
CA THR A 246 3.82 -10.65 -2.72
C THR A 246 4.26 -12.07 -2.39
N LEU A 247 4.64 -12.88 -3.38
CA LEU A 247 4.78 -14.32 -3.20
C LEU A 247 5.81 -14.68 -2.14
N GLY A 248 7.04 -14.18 -2.29
CA GLY A 248 8.12 -14.49 -1.37
C GLY A 248 7.85 -14.02 0.07
N VAL A 249 7.27 -12.84 0.26
CA VAL A 249 6.91 -12.35 1.61
C VAL A 249 5.73 -13.12 2.21
N MET A 250 4.77 -13.56 1.40
CA MET A 250 3.64 -14.41 1.83
C MET A 250 4.10 -15.80 2.26
N GLN A 251 5.09 -16.38 1.56
CA GLN A 251 5.69 -17.67 1.91
C GLN A 251 6.59 -17.58 3.16
N THR A 252 7.13 -16.40 3.44
CA THR A 252 8.07 -16.19 4.56
C THR A 252 7.37 -15.80 5.86
N PHE A 253 6.37 -14.93 5.79
CA PHE A 253 5.78 -14.28 6.96
C PHE A 253 4.28 -14.53 7.08
N ARG A 254 3.76 -14.44 8.31
CA ARG A 254 2.32 -14.22 8.51
C ARG A 254 1.99 -12.78 8.13
N VAL A 255 1.48 -12.58 6.92
CA VAL A 255 1.01 -11.29 6.40
C VAL A 255 -0.32 -10.89 7.03
N TYR A 256 -0.37 -9.66 7.56
CA TYR A 256 -1.54 -9.01 8.11
C TYR A 256 -1.83 -7.71 7.37
N LYS A 257 -3.10 -7.29 7.37
CA LYS A 257 -3.52 -5.92 7.02
C LYS A 257 -4.40 -5.34 8.12
N PRO A 258 -4.45 -4.00 8.29
CA PRO A 258 -5.43 -3.38 9.18
C PRO A 258 -6.85 -3.79 8.77
N ALA A 259 -7.70 -4.13 9.74
CA ALA A 259 -9.09 -4.49 9.50
C ALA A 259 -9.86 -3.31 8.89
N ALA A 260 -11.00 -3.58 8.22
CA ALA A 260 -11.77 -2.55 7.52
C ALA A 260 -12.17 -1.35 8.41
N ALA A 261 -12.50 -1.59 9.68
CA ALA A 261 -12.82 -0.54 10.65
C ALA A 261 -11.62 0.37 11.02
N ASP A 262 -10.40 -0.12 10.77
CA ASP A 262 -9.13 0.53 11.04
C ASP A 262 -8.29 0.67 9.75
N ALA A 263 -8.93 0.65 8.57
CA ALA A 263 -8.22 0.49 7.30
C ALA A 263 -7.17 1.58 7.05
N SER A 264 -7.43 2.80 7.54
CA SER A 264 -6.53 3.95 7.45
C SER A 264 -5.36 3.94 8.43
N PHE A 265 -5.26 2.92 9.30
CA PHE A 265 -4.12 2.79 10.20
C PHE A 265 -2.81 2.71 9.42
N LEU A 266 -2.76 1.86 8.39
CA LEU A 266 -1.64 1.74 7.47
C LEU A 266 -2.20 1.59 6.05
N GLU A 267 -2.06 2.64 5.25
CA GLU A 267 -2.63 2.71 3.92
C GLU A 267 -1.65 3.35 2.93
N ILE A 268 -1.83 3.04 1.65
CA ILE A 268 -1.04 3.58 0.55
C ILE A 268 -1.96 3.86 -0.63
N GLN A 269 -1.76 4.99 -1.30
CA GLN A 269 -2.55 5.29 -2.48
C GLN A 269 -2.01 4.49 -3.67
N HIS A 270 -2.90 3.85 -4.41
CA HIS A 270 -2.68 3.44 -5.79
C HIS A 270 -3.11 4.59 -6.70
N PHE A 271 -2.18 5.10 -7.51
CA PHE A 271 -2.44 6.25 -8.37
C PHE A 271 -3.39 5.88 -9.52
N GLY A 272 -4.36 6.76 -9.78
CA GLY A 272 -5.40 6.55 -10.78
C GLY A 272 -6.74 6.20 -10.14
N THR A 273 -7.68 5.74 -10.98
CA THR A 273 -9.07 5.43 -10.59
C THR A 273 -9.55 4.11 -11.20
N THR A 274 -8.62 3.23 -11.59
CA THR A 274 -8.94 2.04 -12.38
C THR A 274 -9.94 1.16 -11.64
N PHE A 275 -9.69 0.87 -10.36
CA PHE A 275 -10.57 0.03 -9.55
C PHE A 275 -11.82 0.78 -9.09
N LEU A 276 -11.68 2.05 -8.70
CA LEU A 276 -12.82 2.87 -8.30
C LEU A 276 -13.82 3.05 -9.44
N SER A 277 -13.36 3.10 -10.70
CA SER A 277 -14.24 3.20 -11.87
C SER A 277 -15.11 1.97 -12.09
N LEU A 278 -14.82 0.84 -11.44
CA LEU A 278 -15.66 -0.35 -11.47
C LEU A 278 -16.90 -0.21 -10.58
N ILE A 279 -16.84 0.63 -9.55
CA ILE A 279 -17.96 0.87 -8.63
C ILE A 279 -19.07 1.63 -9.36
N GLY A 280 -20.29 1.10 -9.31
CA GLY A 280 -21.44 1.61 -10.05
C GLY A 280 -21.51 1.16 -11.51
N ASN A 281 -20.51 0.42 -11.99
CA ASN A 281 -20.47 -0.15 -13.35
C ASN A 281 -20.48 -1.68 -13.32
N GLN A 282 -19.44 -2.29 -12.75
CA GLN A 282 -19.25 -3.74 -12.64
C GLN A 282 -19.39 -4.23 -11.19
N ILE A 283 -19.25 -3.34 -10.22
CA ILE A 283 -19.36 -3.61 -8.80
C ILE A 283 -20.50 -2.76 -8.24
N GLU A 284 -21.50 -3.43 -7.68
CA GLU A 284 -22.64 -2.75 -7.06
C GLU A 284 -22.23 -2.09 -5.74
N LEU A 285 -22.79 -0.91 -5.49
CA LEU A 285 -22.74 -0.30 -4.18
C LEU A 285 -23.76 -0.98 -3.30
N LEU A 286 -23.29 -1.66 -2.26
CA LEU A 286 -24.18 -2.09 -1.18
C LEU A 286 -24.70 -0.84 -0.48
N GLU A 287 -25.98 -0.53 -0.70
CA GLU A 287 -26.64 0.54 0.05
C GLU A 287 -26.51 0.26 1.55
N ARG A 288 -26.15 1.31 2.29
CA ARG A 288 -26.24 1.27 3.74
C ARG A 288 -27.69 0.92 4.11
N GLN A 289 -27.92 -0.28 4.66
CA GLN A 289 -29.12 -0.53 5.47
C GLN A 289 -29.04 0.34 6.73
N VAL A 290 -29.29 1.64 6.58
CA VAL A 290 -29.51 2.54 7.70
C VAL A 290 -31.02 2.74 7.79
N GLN A 291 -31.56 2.28 8.93
CA GLN A 291 -32.93 2.47 9.44
C GLN A 291 -34.05 1.61 8.84
N GLY A 292 -33.89 0.29 8.94
CA GLY A 292 -35.01 -0.64 9.14
C GLY A 292 -35.31 -0.90 10.63
N LYS A 293 -35.40 0.15 11.47
CA LYS A 293 -35.85 0.01 12.88
C LYS A 293 -36.77 1.13 13.40
N GLU A 294 -37.04 2.19 12.63
CA GLU A 294 -37.97 3.26 13.06
C GLU A 294 -39.42 3.09 12.57
N LYS A 295 -39.69 2.23 11.57
CA LYS A 295 -41.08 1.97 11.16
C LYS A 295 -41.87 1.12 12.14
N ASN A 296 -41.25 0.18 12.85
CA ASN A 296 -41.97 -0.69 13.80
C ASN A 296 -42.26 -0.03 15.17
N GLN A 297 -41.68 1.12 15.51
CA GLN A 297 -42.05 1.87 16.71
C GLN A 297 -43.15 2.91 16.48
N THR A 298 -43.37 3.31 15.23
CA THR A 298 -44.41 4.30 14.90
C THR A 298 -45.77 3.61 14.69
N GLU A 299 -45.79 2.39 14.14
CA GLU A 299 -47.02 1.60 14.01
C GLU A 299 -47.51 1.03 15.37
N ALA A 300 -46.59 0.61 16.25
CA ALA A 300 -46.95 0.14 17.60
C ALA A 300 -47.49 1.27 18.51
N LYS A 301 -47.09 2.53 18.29
CA LYS A 301 -47.61 3.68 19.05
C LYS A 301 -48.96 4.21 18.55
N ASN A 302 -49.33 3.91 17.30
CA ASN A 302 -50.62 4.30 16.74
C ASN A 302 -51.71 3.26 17.03
N GLN A 303 -51.40 1.95 17.11
CA GLN A 303 -52.38 0.95 17.54
C GLN A 303 -52.79 1.08 19.02
N VAL A 304 -51.87 1.44 19.92
CA VAL A 304 -52.21 1.66 21.34
C VAL A 304 -53.01 2.95 21.57
N LYS A 305 -53.00 3.91 20.63
CA LYS A 305 -53.80 5.14 20.74
C LYS A 305 -55.22 5.03 20.16
N GLU A 306 -55.48 4.05 19.30
CA GLU A 306 -56.84 3.79 18.81
C GLU A 306 -57.66 2.92 19.77
N GLU A 307 -57.05 1.97 20.51
CA GLU A 307 -57.78 1.13 21.47
C GLU A 307 -58.22 1.88 22.75
N VAL A 308 -57.61 3.02 23.09
CA VAL A 308 -57.98 3.80 24.30
C VAL A 308 -59.13 4.78 24.04
N LYS A 309 -59.56 4.99 22.79
CA LYS A 309 -60.65 5.93 22.45
C LYS A 309 -62.04 5.29 22.29
N THR A 310 -62.17 3.98 22.46
CA THR A 310 -63.46 3.26 22.34
C THR A 310 -64.09 2.81 23.66
N GLU A 311 -63.57 3.22 24.83
CA GLU A 311 -64.15 2.86 26.15
C GLU A 311 -64.63 4.04 27.01
N THR A 312 -64.88 5.21 26.41
CA THR A 312 -65.65 6.27 27.10
C THR A 312 -66.63 6.93 26.15
N ASN A 313 -67.84 6.36 26.06
CA ASN A 313 -69.13 7.04 25.95
C ASN A 313 -70.27 6.04 26.20
#